data_AF-A0A8B7E3W8-F1
#
_entry.id   AF-A0A8B7E3W8-F1
#
_cell.length_a   1.000
_cell.length_b   1.000
_cell.length_c   1.000
_cell.angle_alpha   90.00
_cell.angle_beta   90.00
_cell.angle_gamma   90.00
#
_symmetry.space_group_name_H-M   'P 1'
#
loop_
_entity.id
_entity.type
_entity.pdbx_description
1 polymer ?
#
loop_
_entity_poly.entity_id
_entity_poly.type
_entity_poly.pdbx_seq_one_letter_code
_entity_poly.pdbx_strand_id
1 'polypeptide(L)'
;MKCIAVIMTLLIAAYAEKKCNLVCTKIWAPVCGHDGKTYASECTLKSESCDSQKPIVKVYNGKCNPKGDCKFACNRMYAPVCGSDKKLYSNECLLRQAACEQRKAITVVQNVGENNDCNSCSIPCTREYNPVCGSDGKTYSTECVMRSSACQYEKAIIAVHNGPCKAE
;
A
#
# COMPACT_ATOMS: atom_id res chain seq x y z
N MET A 1 -42.87 -33.55 -16.59
CA MET A 1 -42.10 -33.86 -15.35
C MET A 1 -40.63 -33.96 -15.74
N LYS A 2 -39.90 -32.85 -15.87
CA LYS A 2 -39.16 -32.14 -14.81
C LYS A 2 -38.24 -33.06 -14.00
N CYS A 3 -37.01 -33.24 -14.49
CA CYS A 3 -35.79 -33.17 -13.67
C CYS A 3 -34.76 -32.39 -14.50
N ILE A 4 -35.01 -31.09 -14.61
CA ILE A 4 -34.03 -30.11 -15.03
C ILE A 4 -32.95 -30.13 -13.93
N ALA A 5 -31.82 -30.79 -14.19
CA ALA A 5 -30.62 -30.70 -13.37
C ALA A 5 -29.95 -29.34 -13.61
N VAL A 6 -30.68 -28.28 -13.25
CA VAL A 6 -30.13 -26.94 -13.02
C VAL A 6 -29.61 -26.95 -11.59
N ILE A 7 -28.50 -26.25 -11.35
CA ILE A 7 -27.89 -25.98 -10.04
C ILE A 7 -26.79 -26.98 -9.60
N MET A 8 -25.91 -27.44 -10.51
CA MET A 8 -24.49 -27.54 -10.14
C MET A 8 -23.93 -26.11 -10.26
N THR A 9 -24.10 -25.37 -9.17
CA THR A 9 -23.70 -23.99 -8.99
C THR A 9 -22.29 -23.73 -9.51
N LEU A 10 -22.22 -23.00 -10.63
CA LEU A 10 -21.38 -21.82 -10.75
C LEU A 10 -21.14 -21.23 -9.36
N LEU A 11 -19.91 -21.36 -8.87
CA LEU A 11 -19.22 -20.62 -7.82
C LEU A 11 -18.15 -21.58 -7.26
N ILE A 12 -17.22 -22.00 -8.13
CA ILE A 12 -15.84 -21.95 -7.66
C ILE A 12 -15.62 -20.44 -7.54
N ALA A 13 -16.02 -19.86 -6.39
CA ALA A 13 -15.31 -18.70 -5.92
C ALA A 13 -13.88 -19.19 -5.96
N ALA A 14 -13.09 -18.68 -6.92
CA ALA A 14 -11.65 -18.80 -6.84
C ALA A 14 -11.35 -18.21 -5.47
N TYR A 15 -11.24 -19.09 -4.49
CA TYR A 15 -10.90 -18.72 -3.13
C TYR A 15 -9.48 -18.25 -3.34
N ALA A 16 -9.31 -16.94 -3.48
CA ALA A 16 -8.00 -16.34 -3.58
C ALA A 16 -7.36 -16.67 -2.24
N GLU A 17 -6.63 -17.78 -2.20
CA GLU A 17 -5.97 -18.22 -0.99
C GLU A 17 -5.04 -17.09 -0.56
N LYS A 18 -5.10 -16.76 0.73
CA LYS A 18 -4.43 -15.58 1.29
C LYS A 18 -2.94 -15.60 0.94
N LYS A 19 -2.57 -14.85 -0.10
CA LYS A 19 -1.18 -14.76 -0.62
C LYS A 19 -0.19 -14.22 0.40
N CYS A 20 -0.70 -13.58 1.44
CA CYS A 20 0.09 -13.04 2.54
C CYS A 20 -0.13 -13.81 3.83
N ASN A 21 0.88 -14.58 4.20
CA ASN A 21 0.96 -15.23 5.50
C ASN A 21 1.79 -14.36 6.44
N LEU A 22 1.28 -13.18 6.79
CA LEU A 22 1.87 -12.33 7.81
C LEU A 22 1.50 -12.86 9.20
N VAL A 23 2.49 -13.33 9.94
CA VAL A 23 2.32 -13.66 11.35
C VAL A 23 2.54 -12.39 12.17
N CYS A 24 1.45 -11.81 12.65
CA CYS A 24 1.50 -10.64 13.52
C CYS A 24 1.45 -11.04 15.00
N THR A 25 2.31 -10.43 15.81
CA THR A 25 2.19 -10.52 17.27
C THR A 25 1.00 -9.71 17.76
N LYS A 26 0.43 -10.08 18.91
CA LYS A 26 -0.68 -9.35 19.56
C LYS A 26 -0.20 -8.10 20.29
N ILE A 27 0.73 -7.36 19.69
CA ILE A 27 1.19 -6.07 20.23
C ILE A 27 0.16 -4.98 19.94
N TRP A 28 -0.12 -4.15 20.94
CA TRP A 28 -0.96 -2.97 20.77
C TRP A 28 -0.10 -1.72 20.57
N ALA A 29 0.20 -1.43 19.30
CA ALA A 29 0.96 -0.27 18.87
C ALA A 29 0.22 0.39 17.69
N PRO A 30 -0.93 1.04 17.95
CA PRO A 30 -1.91 1.34 16.92
C PRO A 30 -1.38 2.29 15.86
N VAL A 31 -1.91 2.18 14.65
CA VAL A 31 -1.63 3.09 13.54
C VAL A 31 -2.92 3.48 12.84
N CYS A 32 -2.96 4.69 12.29
CA CYS A 32 -4.08 5.17 11.51
C CYS A 32 -3.81 4.96 10.01
N GLY A 33 -4.73 4.29 9.32
CA GLY A 33 -4.70 4.15 7.86
C GLY A 33 -5.32 5.34 7.14
N HIS A 34 -4.97 5.51 5.86
CA HIS A 34 -5.54 6.57 5.01
C HIS A 34 -7.06 6.39 4.77
N ASP A 35 -7.56 5.18 5.01
CA ASP A 35 -8.96 4.82 5.02
C ASP A 35 -9.70 5.25 6.30
N GLY A 36 -9.01 5.94 7.22
CA GLY A 36 -9.55 6.41 8.49
C GLY A 36 -9.77 5.29 9.51
N LYS A 37 -9.27 4.08 9.26
CA LYS A 37 -9.37 2.96 10.20
C LYS A 37 -8.13 2.85 11.08
N THR A 38 -8.38 2.53 12.35
CA THR A 38 -7.30 2.21 13.30
C THR A 38 -6.95 0.73 13.19
N TYR A 39 -5.68 0.44 13.00
CA TYR A 39 -5.12 -0.90 13.02
C TYR A 39 -4.34 -1.13 14.31
N ALA A 40 -4.39 -2.35 14.86
CA ALA A 40 -3.78 -2.68 16.15
C ALA A 40 -2.25 -2.50 16.16
N SER A 41 -1.63 -2.72 15.00
CA SER A 41 -0.21 -2.50 14.71
C SER A 41 0.02 -2.28 13.21
N GLU A 42 1.21 -1.79 12.85
CA GLU A 42 1.62 -1.70 11.44
C GLU A 42 1.60 -3.08 10.74
N CYS A 43 1.89 -4.16 11.45
CA CYS A 43 1.78 -5.52 10.91
C CYS A 43 0.34 -5.83 10.52
N THR A 44 -0.63 -5.56 11.41
CA THR A 44 -2.05 -5.83 11.10
C THR A 44 -2.58 -4.95 9.97
N LEU A 45 -2.07 -3.73 9.82
CA LEU A 45 -2.38 -2.86 8.68
C LEU A 45 -1.86 -3.47 7.36
N LYS A 46 -0.61 -3.92 7.35
CA LYS A 46 -0.01 -4.60 6.19
C LYS A 46 -0.72 -5.90 5.85
N SER A 47 -1.08 -6.69 6.87
CA SER A 47 -1.83 -7.94 6.72
C SER A 47 -3.18 -7.70 6.05
N GLU A 48 -3.98 -6.74 6.54
CA GLU A 48 -5.26 -6.38 5.91
C GLU A 48 -5.05 -5.88 4.48
N SER A 49 -4.01 -5.07 4.26
CA SER A 49 -3.72 -4.52 2.93
C SER A 49 -3.46 -5.61 1.91
N CYS A 50 -2.78 -6.68 2.32
CA CYS A 50 -2.55 -7.80 1.44
C CYS A 50 -3.74 -8.75 1.33
N ASP A 51 -4.38 -9.10 2.44
CA ASP A 51 -5.54 -10.01 2.47
C ASP A 51 -6.68 -9.48 1.59
N SER A 52 -6.89 -8.16 1.60
CA SER A 52 -7.88 -7.49 0.77
C SER A 52 -7.37 -7.13 -0.64
N GLN A 53 -6.09 -7.36 -0.92
CA GLN A 53 -5.36 -6.92 -2.11
C GLN A 53 -5.56 -5.43 -2.44
N LYS A 54 -5.71 -4.61 -1.39
CA LYS A 54 -5.92 -3.16 -1.50
C LYS A 54 -4.85 -2.44 -0.68
N PRO A 55 -4.08 -1.51 -1.27
CA PRO A 55 -3.06 -0.77 -0.54
C PRO A 55 -3.70 0.04 0.59
N ILE A 56 -3.28 -0.20 1.83
CA ILE A 56 -3.63 0.62 2.99
C ILE A 56 -2.37 1.34 3.42
N VAL A 57 -2.29 2.64 3.17
CA VAL A 57 -1.12 3.43 3.57
C VAL A 57 -1.29 3.92 5.01
N LYS A 58 -0.24 3.75 5.82
CA LYS A 58 -0.16 4.33 7.16
C LYS A 58 -0.04 5.85 7.06
N VAL A 59 -0.88 6.55 7.80
CA VAL A 59 -0.89 8.01 7.89
C VAL A 59 -0.01 8.46 9.06
N TYR A 60 -0.34 8.03 10.28
CA TYR A 60 0.40 8.34 11.50
C TYR A 60 0.32 7.19 12.52
N ASN A 61 1.19 7.26 13.52
CA ASN A 61 1.16 6.35 14.68
C ASN A 61 0.10 6.82 15.68
N GLY A 62 -0.60 5.89 16.30
CA GLY A 62 -1.76 6.15 17.17
C GLY A 62 -3.08 5.75 16.52
N LYS A 63 -4.16 5.87 17.28
CA LYS A 63 -5.53 5.63 16.78
C LYS A 63 -5.95 6.78 15.86
N CYS A 64 -6.78 6.48 14.87
CA CYS A 64 -7.42 7.52 14.08
C CYS A 64 -8.31 8.42 14.96
N ASN A 65 -8.39 9.69 14.59
CA ASN A 65 -9.35 10.62 15.17
C ASN A 65 -10.79 10.12 14.90
N PRO A 66 -11.66 9.97 15.92
CA PRO A 66 -13.05 9.56 15.73
C PRO A 66 -13.86 10.47 14.80
N LYS A 67 -13.48 11.75 14.67
CA LYS A 67 -14.10 12.69 13.72
C LYS A 67 -13.74 12.40 12.26
N GLY A 68 -12.77 11.50 12.03
CA GLY A 68 -12.30 11.15 10.69
C GLY A 68 -11.57 12.29 9.98
N ASP A 69 -11.14 13.33 10.71
CA ASP A 69 -10.32 14.39 10.13
C ASP A 69 -8.88 13.90 9.92
N CYS A 70 -8.29 14.37 8.82
CA CYS A 70 -6.92 14.05 8.45
C CYS A 70 -5.94 15.10 9.00
N LYS A 71 -6.31 15.74 10.11
CA LYS A 71 -5.52 16.84 10.70
C LYS A 71 -4.57 16.28 11.74
N PHE A 72 -3.34 16.01 11.31
CA PHE A 72 -2.23 15.63 12.19
C PHE A 72 -1.03 16.53 11.93
N ALA A 73 -0.13 16.62 12.91
CA ALA A 73 1.03 17.49 12.82
C ALA A 73 2.01 16.98 11.75
N CYS A 74 2.22 17.77 10.71
CA CYS A 74 3.32 17.60 9.77
C CYS A 74 4.40 18.66 9.99
N ASN A 75 5.67 18.24 9.96
CA ASN A 75 6.74 19.20 9.90
C ASN A 75 6.72 19.92 8.53
N ARG A 76 7.22 21.15 8.50
CA ARG A 76 7.37 21.95 7.28
C ARG A 76 8.75 21.77 6.63
N MET A 77 9.48 20.71 7.02
CA MET A 77 10.77 20.41 6.40
C MET A 77 10.52 20.06 4.94
N TYR A 78 11.17 20.78 4.05
CA TYR A 78 11.09 20.54 2.62
C TYR A 78 12.00 19.36 2.26
N ALA A 79 11.39 18.25 1.88
CA ALA A 79 12.05 17.01 1.49
C ALA A 79 11.17 16.34 0.43
N PRO A 80 11.15 16.87 -0.80
CA PRO A 80 10.11 16.59 -1.78
C PRO A 80 10.11 15.13 -2.24
N VAL A 81 8.90 14.60 -2.40
CA VAL A 81 8.66 13.22 -2.85
C VAL A 81 7.65 13.22 -3.99
N CYS A 82 7.85 12.32 -4.96
CA CYS A 82 6.81 11.97 -5.91
C CYS A 82 5.92 10.89 -5.32
N GLY A 83 4.60 11.10 -5.43
CA GLY A 83 3.59 10.09 -5.12
C GLY A 83 3.35 9.13 -6.29
N SER A 84 2.79 7.98 -5.99
CA SER A 84 2.31 7.01 -6.98
C SER A 84 1.21 7.57 -7.89
N ASP A 85 0.63 8.72 -7.55
CA ASP A 85 -0.34 9.46 -8.35
C ASP A 85 0.30 10.55 -9.24
N LYS A 86 1.63 10.48 -9.43
CA LYS A 86 2.45 11.40 -10.24
C LYS A 86 2.42 12.85 -9.74
N LYS A 87 2.03 13.09 -8.49
CA LYS A 87 2.08 14.42 -7.88
C LYS A 87 3.31 14.62 -7.02
N LEU A 88 3.80 15.85 -7.02
CA LEU A 88 4.84 16.31 -6.11
C LEU A 88 4.23 16.68 -4.76
N TYR A 89 4.85 16.20 -3.69
CA TYR A 89 4.52 16.57 -2.31
C TYR A 89 5.74 17.16 -1.64
N SER A 90 5.55 18.26 -0.89
CA SER A 90 6.67 18.95 -0.23
C SER A 90 7.41 18.08 0.78
N ASN A 91 6.75 17.05 1.33
CA ASN A 91 7.34 15.95 2.07
C ASN A 91 6.39 14.76 2.18
N GLU A 92 6.91 13.63 2.66
CA GLU A 92 6.15 12.39 2.85
C GLU A 92 4.96 12.54 3.82
N CYS A 93 5.07 13.41 4.84
CA CYS A 93 3.96 13.64 5.78
C CYS A 93 2.76 14.26 5.06
N LEU A 94 3.01 15.29 4.25
CA LEU A 94 1.98 15.96 3.45
C LEU A 94 1.41 15.04 2.36
N LEU A 95 2.21 14.12 1.81
CA LEU A 95 1.71 13.06 0.93
C LEU A 95 0.69 12.16 1.66
N ARG A 96 1.03 11.68 2.86
CA ARG A 96 0.13 10.84 3.67
C ARG A 96 -1.14 11.59 4.10
N GLN A 97 -1.02 12.89 4.37
CA GLN A 97 -2.19 13.73 4.66
C GLN A 97 -3.12 13.80 3.46
N ALA A 98 -2.58 14.08 2.27
CA ALA A 98 -3.35 14.11 1.04
C ALA A 98 -3.98 12.75 0.72
N ALA A 99 -3.31 11.63 1.01
CA ALA A 99 -3.85 10.28 0.85
C ALA A 99 -5.09 10.05 1.75
N CYS A 100 -5.01 10.53 3.00
CA CYS A 100 -6.13 10.48 3.94
C CYS A 100 -7.29 11.39 3.48
N GLU A 101 -7.02 12.63 3.11
CA GLU A 101 -8.03 13.61 2.69
C GLU A 101 -8.78 13.15 1.44
N GLN A 102 -8.06 12.55 0.50
CA GLN A 102 -8.64 12.00 -0.73
C GLN A 102 -9.25 10.61 -0.54
N ARG A 103 -9.08 9.97 0.63
CA ARG A 103 -9.40 8.56 0.89
C ARG A 103 -8.88 7.64 -0.22
N LYS A 104 -7.72 7.99 -0.77
CA LYS A 104 -7.03 7.28 -1.86
C LYS A 104 -5.64 6.93 -1.38
N ALA A 105 -5.24 5.68 -1.57
CA ALA A 105 -3.89 5.26 -1.25
C ALA A 105 -2.90 5.96 -2.20
N ILE A 106 -1.89 6.61 -1.61
CA ILE A 106 -0.79 7.26 -2.32
C ILE A 106 0.49 6.86 -1.60
N THR A 107 1.47 6.32 -2.32
CA THR A 107 2.76 5.89 -1.77
C THR A 107 3.89 6.72 -2.36
N VAL A 108 4.97 6.92 -1.60
CA VAL A 108 6.21 7.50 -2.14
C VAL A 108 6.78 6.56 -3.19
N VAL A 109 7.09 7.09 -4.37
CA VAL A 109 7.78 6.33 -5.43
C VAL A 109 9.25 6.72 -5.56
N GLN A 110 9.58 8.00 -5.46
CA GLN A 110 10.96 8.48 -5.43
C GLN A 110 11.08 9.84 -4.72
N ASN A 111 12.27 10.13 -4.20
CA ASN A 111 12.64 11.49 -3.84
C ASN A 111 12.93 12.27 -5.12
N VAL A 112 12.65 13.56 -5.14
CA VAL A 112 12.79 14.36 -6.36
C VAL A 112 14.10 15.14 -6.36
N GLY A 113 14.78 15.14 -7.52
CA GLY A 113 15.95 15.96 -7.78
C GLY A 113 15.59 17.40 -8.15
N GLU A 114 16.54 18.13 -8.74
CA GLU A 114 16.49 19.59 -8.93
C GLU A 114 15.25 20.11 -9.71
N ASN A 115 14.66 19.29 -10.59
CA ASN A 115 13.56 19.72 -11.46
C ASN A 115 12.14 19.43 -10.94
N ASN A 116 11.99 18.79 -9.78
CA ASN A 116 10.68 18.51 -9.17
C ASN A 116 9.67 17.76 -10.09
N ASP A 117 10.14 17.02 -11.11
CA ASP A 117 9.30 16.32 -12.09
C ASP A 117 8.91 14.91 -11.61
N CYS A 118 7.60 14.63 -11.63
CA CYS A 118 6.99 13.36 -11.22
C CYS A 118 6.33 12.60 -12.39
N ASN A 119 6.52 13.05 -13.64
CA ASN A 119 5.97 12.39 -14.81
C ASN A 119 6.78 11.15 -15.24
N SER A 120 8.07 11.10 -14.88
CA SER A 120 8.94 9.97 -15.18
C SER A 120 8.84 8.88 -14.11
N CYS A 121 8.45 7.67 -14.54
CA CYS A 121 8.49 6.46 -13.71
C CYS A 121 9.75 5.61 -13.97
N SER A 122 10.71 6.14 -14.73
CA SER A 122 12.00 5.52 -14.99
C SER A 122 12.92 5.72 -13.79
N ILE A 123 12.63 4.99 -12.71
CA ILE A 123 13.40 5.02 -11.47
C ILE A 123 14.63 4.13 -11.64
N PRO A 124 15.85 4.66 -11.53
CA PRO A 124 17.06 3.85 -11.67
C PRO A 124 17.17 2.89 -10.48
N CYS A 125 16.84 1.62 -10.72
CA CYS A 125 16.97 0.56 -9.73
C CYS A 125 18.28 -0.22 -9.92
N THR A 126 18.89 -0.61 -8.81
CA THR A 126 19.99 -1.58 -8.78
C THR A 126 19.50 -2.95 -9.26
N ARG A 127 20.42 -3.81 -9.71
CA ARG A 127 20.13 -5.20 -10.08
C ARG A 127 20.26 -6.19 -8.92
N GLU A 128 20.31 -5.69 -7.69
CA GLU A 128 20.32 -6.56 -6.51
C GLU A 128 19.00 -7.32 -6.39
N TYR A 129 19.03 -8.46 -5.71
CA TYR A 129 17.84 -9.27 -5.47
C TYR A 129 17.52 -9.30 -3.98
N ASN A 130 16.69 -8.34 -3.56
CA ASN A 130 16.18 -8.18 -2.20
C ASN A 130 14.64 -8.11 -2.28
N PRO A 131 13.98 -9.26 -2.49
CA PRO A 131 12.59 -9.27 -2.91
C PRO A 131 11.65 -8.77 -1.81
N VAL A 132 10.53 -8.20 -2.23
CA VAL A 132 9.42 -7.81 -1.36
C VAL A 132 8.10 -8.33 -1.90
N CYS A 133 7.19 -8.70 -1.00
CA CYS A 133 5.82 -9.01 -1.35
C CYS A 133 4.98 -7.72 -1.28
N GLY A 134 4.40 -7.34 -2.42
CA GLY A 134 3.53 -6.16 -2.52
C GLY A 134 2.12 -6.43 -2.01
N SER A 135 1.40 -5.37 -1.64
CA SER A 135 -0.02 -5.45 -1.24
C SER A 135 -0.95 -5.92 -2.34
N ASP A 136 -0.48 -5.97 -3.60
CA ASP A 136 -1.21 -6.58 -4.71
C ASP A 136 -0.94 -8.08 -4.86
N GLY A 137 -0.20 -8.68 -3.92
CA GLY A 137 0.14 -10.10 -3.91
C GLY A 137 1.19 -10.49 -4.94
N LYS A 138 1.92 -9.51 -5.50
CA LYS A 138 3.01 -9.75 -6.45
C LYS A 138 4.38 -9.65 -5.75
N THR A 139 5.27 -10.57 -6.09
CA THR A 139 6.69 -10.49 -5.73
C THR A 139 7.41 -9.49 -6.64
N TYR A 140 8.10 -8.54 -6.03
CA TYR A 140 9.01 -7.62 -6.71
C TYR A 140 10.45 -7.96 -6.36
N SER A 141 11.38 -7.87 -7.32
CA SER A 141 12.79 -8.19 -7.11
C SER A 141 13.49 -7.26 -6.12
N THR A 142 13.04 -6.00 -6.05
CA THR A 142 13.43 -5.01 -5.05
C THR A 142 12.26 -4.07 -4.75
N GLU A 143 12.32 -3.35 -3.63
CA GLU A 143 11.36 -2.29 -3.32
C GLU A 143 11.39 -1.15 -4.36
N CYS A 144 12.54 -0.86 -4.95
CA CYS A 144 12.64 0.13 -6.03
C CYS A 144 11.79 -0.27 -7.24
N VAL A 145 11.87 -1.54 -7.66
CA VAL A 145 11.06 -2.05 -8.79
C VAL A 145 9.57 -2.04 -8.44
N MET A 146 9.21 -2.33 -7.18
CA MET A 146 7.83 -2.18 -6.70
C MET A 146 7.33 -0.74 -6.84
N ARG A 147 8.12 0.25 -6.41
CA ARG A 147 7.79 1.69 -6.51
C ARG A 147 7.70 2.16 -7.96
N SER A 148 8.61 1.73 -8.84
CA SER A 148 8.53 2.04 -10.27
C SER A 148 7.24 1.49 -10.88
N SER A 149 6.85 0.26 -10.53
CA SER A 149 5.58 -0.33 -10.94
C SER A 149 4.37 0.44 -10.40
N ALA A 150 4.40 0.87 -9.14
CA ALA A 150 3.36 1.70 -8.53
C ALA A 150 3.16 3.02 -9.32
N CYS A 151 4.24 3.70 -9.68
CA CYS A 151 4.21 4.90 -10.52
C CYS A 151 3.66 4.62 -11.93
N GLN A 152 4.18 3.58 -12.59
CA GLN A 152 3.85 3.28 -13.99
C GLN A 152 2.36 3.02 -14.20
N TYR A 153 1.72 2.39 -13.21
CA TYR A 153 0.30 2.05 -13.25
C TYR A 153 -0.58 3.00 -12.43
N GLU A 154 -0.02 4.10 -11.92
CA GLU A 154 -0.70 5.10 -11.08
C GLU A 154 -1.51 4.51 -9.92
N LYS A 155 -0.98 3.44 -9.33
CA LYS A 155 -1.58 2.70 -8.21
C LYS A 155 -0.62 2.66 -7.04
N ALA A 156 -1.15 2.80 -5.83
CA ALA A 156 -0.35 2.58 -4.64
C ALA A 156 -0.04 1.07 -4.49
N ILE A 157 1.19 0.78 -4.07
CA ILE A 157 1.61 -0.57 -3.66
C ILE A 157 2.47 -0.38 -2.42
N ILE A 158 2.14 -1.09 -1.34
CA ILE A 158 2.99 -1.12 -0.15
C ILE A 158 3.75 -2.44 -0.07
N ALA A 159 4.97 -2.41 0.45
CA ALA A 159 5.68 -3.63 0.83
C ALA A 159 5.04 -4.19 2.11
N VAL A 160 4.53 -5.40 2.03
CA VAL A 160 3.82 -6.09 3.12
C VAL A 160 4.83 -6.82 3.99
N HIS A 161 5.76 -7.55 3.37
CA HIS A 161 6.91 -8.15 4.03
C HIS A 161 8.11 -8.28 3.08
N ASN A 162 9.28 -8.48 3.68
CA ASN A 162 10.49 -8.86 2.96
C ASN A 162 10.41 -10.32 2.51
N GLY A 163 11.06 -10.63 1.40
CA GLY A 163 10.96 -11.92 0.74
C GLY A 163 9.87 -11.95 -0.34
N PRO A 164 9.86 -13.01 -1.17
CA PRO A 164 8.80 -13.21 -2.15
C PRO A 164 7.46 -13.48 -1.47
N CYS A 165 6.36 -13.13 -2.14
CA CYS A 165 5.05 -13.67 -1.79
C CYS A 165 5.08 -15.20 -1.90
N LYS A 166 4.25 -15.90 -1.12
CA LYS A 166 4.14 -17.36 -1.24
C LYS A 166 3.58 -17.72 -2.62
N ALA A 167 4.23 -18.64 -3.30
CA ALA A 167 3.70 -19.26 -4.51
C ALA A 167 2.64 -20.29 -4.12
N GLU A 168 1.67 -20.48 -5.01
CA GLU A 168 0.68 -21.58 -4.97
C GLU A 168 1.37 -22.94 -5.12
#